data_AF-A0A938RLI6-F1
#
_entry.id   AF-A0A938RLI6-F1
#
_cell.length_a   1.000
_cell.length_b   1.000
_cell.length_c   1.000
_cell.angle_alpha   90.00
_cell.angle_beta   90.00
_cell.angle_gamma   90.00
#
_symmetry.space_group_name_H-M   'P 1'
#
loop_
_entity.id
_entity.type
_entity.pdbx_description
1 polymer ?
#
loop_
_entity_poly.entity_id
_entity_poly.type
_entity_poly.pdbx_seq_one_letter_code
_entity_poly.pdbx_strand_id
1 'polypeptide(L)'
;MRVAAAVPVKDFSRAKRRLRSRFDDASVERILRALVADVLGALSDAERVERVFVLTDDAAVADAARASGAEVMLRVPDPGLNEAIDAAASECAAAGYDALLVSLGDLPLLRGRDVDEVVAAGERAPVVIAPAADGGTALLLRRPPLVIPARFGPESCAAHEAAARERGVGAIVLGSLAQSARTDLDTPEDAERLATSNSAGRTAALLRELLR
;
A
#
# COMPACT_ATOMS: atom_id res chain seq x y z
N MET A 1 -19.50 6.12 3.98
CA MET A 1 -19.25 4.66 3.92
C MET A 1 -18.12 4.33 4.88
N ARG A 2 -18.18 3.20 5.59
CA ARG A 2 -17.11 2.74 6.47
C ARG A 2 -15.99 2.10 5.65
N VAL A 3 -14.79 2.65 5.74
CA VAL A 3 -13.63 2.17 4.97
C VAL A 3 -12.56 1.67 5.91
N ALA A 4 -12.12 0.43 5.68
CA ALA A 4 -10.88 -0.08 6.23
C ALA A 4 -9.76 0.07 5.19
N ALA A 5 -8.53 0.27 5.65
CA ALA A 5 -7.34 0.18 4.83
C ALA A 5 -6.52 -1.07 5.21
N ALA A 6 -5.90 -1.72 4.22
CA ALA A 6 -4.97 -2.82 4.43
C ALA A 6 -3.64 -2.55 3.74
N VAL A 7 -2.55 -2.82 4.46
CA VAL A 7 -1.17 -2.75 3.95
C VAL A 7 -0.55 -4.14 4.02
N PRO A 8 -0.43 -4.86 2.90
CA PRO A 8 0.31 -6.11 2.87
C PRO A 8 1.81 -5.82 2.98
N VAL A 9 2.44 -6.36 4.02
CA VAL A 9 3.87 -6.24 4.28
C VAL A 9 4.46 -7.63 4.46
N LYS A 10 5.31 -8.03 3.51
CA LYS A 10 6.09 -9.27 3.60
C LYS A 10 7.32 -9.07 4.48
N ASP A 11 7.93 -10.19 4.89
CA ASP A 11 9.24 -10.24 5.54
C ASP A 11 10.28 -9.34 4.84
N PHE A 12 10.87 -8.45 5.64
CA PHE A 12 11.88 -7.48 5.24
C PHE A 12 13.14 -8.12 4.63
N SER A 13 13.46 -9.36 4.99
CA SER A 13 14.59 -10.14 4.47
C SER A 13 14.42 -10.49 2.99
N ARG A 14 13.19 -10.64 2.50
CA ARG A 14 12.89 -10.99 1.09
C ARG A 14 12.53 -9.80 0.22
N ALA A 15 12.13 -8.69 0.83
CA ALA A 15 11.70 -7.47 0.15
C ALA A 15 12.88 -6.70 -0.46
N LYS A 16 12.59 -5.95 -1.54
CA LYS A 16 13.47 -4.93 -2.15
C LYS A 16 14.93 -5.38 -2.36
N ARG A 17 15.13 -6.59 -2.89
CA ARG A 17 16.46 -7.16 -3.17
C ARG A 17 17.36 -6.24 -4.00
N ARG A 18 16.78 -5.42 -4.87
CA ARG A 18 17.51 -4.45 -5.69
C ARG A 18 18.20 -3.37 -4.86
N LEU A 19 17.70 -3.01 -3.67
CA LEU A 19 18.37 -2.05 -2.77
C LEU A 19 19.69 -2.60 -2.19
N ARG A 20 19.84 -3.92 -2.10
CA ARG A 20 21.03 -4.57 -1.52
C ARG A 20 22.30 -4.44 -2.37
N SER A 21 22.20 -3.94 -3.61
CA SER A 21 23.39 -3.58 -4.38
C SER A 21 24.10 -2.34 -3.82
N ARG A 22 23.40 -1.52 -3.02
CA ARG A 22 23.91 -0.23 -2.50
C ARG A 22 23.86 -0.11 -0.98
N PHE A 23 22.95 -0.80 -0.31
CA PHE A 23 22.73 -0.75 1.13
C PHE A 23 22.97 -2.12 1.76
N ASP A 24 23.56 -2.15 2.96
CA ASP A 24 23.67 -3.39 3.75
C ASP A 24 22.30 -3.82 4.31
N ASP A 25 22.22 -5.06 4.81
CA ASP A 25 20.95 -5.63 5.28
C ASP A 25 20.31 -4.81 6.41
N ALA A 26 21.13 -4.26 7.32
CA ALA A 26 20.66 -3.41 8.41
C ALA A 26 20.05 -2.10 7.87
N SER A 27 20.68 -1.48 6.87
CA SER A 27 20.15 -0.27 6.22
C SER A 27 18.87 -0.57 5.44
N VAL A 28 18.80 -1.69 4.71
CA VAL A 28 17.59 -2.10 4.01
C VAL A 28 16.44 -2.34 4.99
N GLU A 29 16.69 -2.99 6.13
CA GLU A 29 15.66 -3.16 7.16
C GLU A 29 15.17 -1.81 7.71
N ARG A 30 16.08 -0.88 8.02
CA ARG A 30 15.71 0.48 8.46
C ARG A 30 14.87 1.20 7.41
N ILE A 31 15.23 1.09 6.13
CA ILE A 31 14.48 1.69 5.00
C ILE A 31 13.08 1.10 4.92
N LEU A 32 12.93 -0.22 5.00
CA LEU A 32 11.63 -0.88 4.92
C LEU A 32 10.72 -0.52 6.11
N ARG A 33 11.28 -0.41 7.32
CA ARG A 33 10.55 0.09 8.49
C ARG A 33 10.09 1.53 8.30
N ALA A 34 10.94 2.40 7.74
CA ALA A 34 10.59 3.78 7.45
C ALA A 34 9.49 3.89 6.38
N LEU A 35 9.55 3.05 5.33
CA LEU A 35 8.52 2.98 4.28
C LEU A 35 7.16 2.61 4.84
N VAL A 36 7.09 1.51 5.60
CA VAL A 36 5.85 1.06 6.23
C VAL A 36 5.32 2.15 7.16
N ALA A 37 6.20 2.80 7.93
CA ALA A 37 5.81 3.85 8.85
C ALA A 37 5.29 5.12 8.14
N ASP A 38 5.79 5.46 6.95
CA ASP A 38 5.26 6.56 6.12
C ASP A 38 3.89 6.21 5.53
N VAL A 39 3.72 4.99 4.99
CA VAL A 39 2.43 4.51 4.45
C VAL A 39 1.37 4.42 5.54
N LEU A 40 1.70 3.86 6.71
CA LEU A 40 0.79 3.79 7.85
C LEU A 40 0.41 5.18 8.37
N GLY A 41 1.38 6.10 8.41
CA GLY A 41 1.11 7.50 8.74
C GLY A 41 0.10 8.11 7.78
N ALA A 42 0.33 7.97 6.47
CA ALA A 42 -0.56 8.49 5.45
C ALA A 42 -1.99 7.93 5.54
N LEU A 43 -2.13 6.62 5.78
CA LEU A 43 -3.45 5.99 5.94
C LEU A 43 -4.15 6.40 7.22
N SER A 44 -3.40 6.66 8.30
CA SER A 44 -3.95 7.10 9.58
C SER A 44 -4.31 8.60 9.58
N ASP A 45 -3.60 9.40 8.78
CA ASP A 45 -3.88 10.82 8.57
C ASP A 45 -5.05 11.07 7.61
N ALA A 46 -5.52 10.04 6.89
CA ALA A 46 -6.66 10.15 5.98
C ALA A 46 -7.98 10.27 6.77
N GLU A 47 -8.80 11.28 6.45
CA GLU A 47 -10.02 11.56 7.21
C GLU A 47 -11.12 10.51 6.97
N ARG A 48 -11.05 9.78 5.84
CA ARG A 48 -12.10 8.86 5.39
C ARG A 48 -11.78 7.38 5.65
N VAL A 49 -10.68 7.08 6.32
CA VAL A 49 -10.29 5.72 6.72
C VAL A 49 -10.54 5.54 8.21
N GLU A 50 -11.35 4.54 8.57
CA GLU A 50 -11.73 4.31 9.97
C GLU A 50 -10.70 3.47 10.72
N ARG A 51 -10.10 2.47 10.03
CA ARG A 51 -9.10 1.56 10.59
C ARG A 51 -8.07 1.16 9.55
N VAL A 52 -6.85 0.91 10.02
CA VAL A 52 -5.71 0.46 9.21
C VAL A 52 -5.21 -0.88 9.73
N PHE A 53 -5.15 -1.85 8.83
CA PHE A 53 -4.67 -3.21 9.09
C PHE A 53 -3.35 -3.46 8.37
N VAL A 54 -2.36 -4.00 9.08
CA VAL A 54 -1.17 -4.58 8.45
C VAL A 54 -1.37 -6.07 8.26
N LEU A 55 -1.22 -6.54 7.02
CA LEU A 55 -1.29 -7.95 6.68
C LEU A 55 0.14 -8.50 6.61
N THR A 56 0.52 -9.34 7.56
CA THR A 56 1.88 -9.87 7.64
C THR A 56 1.93 -11.23 8.31
N ASP A 57 2.88 -12.06 7.91
CA ASP A 57 3.29 -13.30 8.57
C ASP A 57 4.55 -13.12 9.44
N ASP A 58 5.10 -11.89 9.50
CA ASP A 58 6.33 -11.55 10.20
C ASP A 58 6.05 -10.85 11.54
N ALA A 59 6.58 -11.39 12.63
CA ALA A 59 6.38 -10.86 13.97
C ALA A 59 7.04 -9.48 14.18
N ALA A 60 8.22 -9.23 13.58
CA ALA A 60 8.92 -7.97 13.70
C ALA A 60 8.22 -6.84 12.92
N VAL A 61 7.58 -7.18 11.79
CA VAL A 61 6.67 -6.29 11.06
C VAL A 61 5.44 -5.99 11.92
N ALA A 62 4.83 -7.01 12.51
CA ALA A 62 3.66 -6.87 13.36
C ALA A 62 3.93 -5.94 14.56
N ASP A 63 5.07 -6.10 15.23
CA ASP A 63 5.43 -5.26 16.38
C ASP A 63 5.69 -3.81 15.97
N ALA A 64 6.34 -3.59 14.82
CA ALA A 64 6.55 -2.24 14.27
C ALA A 64 5.22 -1.55 13.89
N ALA A 65 4.29 -2.31 13.30
CA ALA A 65 2.96 -1.83 12.95
C ALA A 65 2.18 -1.40 14.20
N ARG A 66 2.18 -2.22 15.25
CA ARG A 66 1.54 -1.89 16.54
C ARG A 66 2.16 -0.67 17.21
N ALA A 67 3.50 -0.56 17.18
CA ALA A 67 4.19 0.61 17.69
C ALA A 67 3.83 1.90 16.92
N SER A 68 3.35 1.77 15.68
CA SER A 68 2.87 2.88 14.84
C SER A 68 1.35 3.13 14.98
N GLY A 69 0.66 2.43 15.88
CA GLY A 69 -0.78 2.57 16.12
C GLY A 69 -1.68 1.80 15.16
N ALA A 70 -1.12 0.99 14.26
CA ALA A 70 -1.90 0.17 13.33
C ALA A 70 -2.36 -1.15 13.98
N GLU A 71 -3.51 -1.65 13.55
CA GLU A 71 -3.94 -3.02 13.87
C GLU A 71 -3.22 -4.02 12.97
N VAL A 72 -3.02 -5.24 13.48
CA VAL A 72 -2.32 -6.29 12.73
C VAL A 72 -3.24 -7.47 12.52
N MET A 73 -3.38 -7.87 11.26
CA MET A 73 -4.01 -9.12 10.88
C MET A 73 -2.90 -10.11 10.52
N LEU A 74 -2.61 -11.00 11.46
CA LEU A 74 -1.63 -12.05 11.23
C LEU A 74 -2.13 -12.96 10.10
N ARG A 75 -1.23 -13.24 9.16
CA ARG A 75 -1.48 -14.15 8.06
C ARG A 75 -0.72 -15.45 8.30
N VAL A 76 -1.23 -16.53 7.75
CA VAL A 76 -0.46 -17.77 7.65
C VAL A 76 0.80 -17.50 6.84
N PRO A 77 1.88 -18.29 6.97
CA PRO A 77 3.04 -18.16 6.11
C PRO A 77 2.69 -18.42 4.64
N ASP A 78 3.14 -17.52 3.76
CA ASP A 78 3.07 -17.63 2.29
C ASP A 78 1.69 -17.92 1.63
N PRO A 79 0.60 -17.22 1.99
CA PRO A 79 -0.70 -17.39 1.32
C PRO A 79 -0.69 -16.86 -0.12
N GLY A 80 0.32 -16.04 -0.48
CA GLY A 80 0.29 -15.19 -1.66
C GLY A 80 -0.30 -13.80 -1.34
N LEU A 81 0.13 -12.79 -2.10
CA LEU A 81 -0.25 -11.39 -1.85
C LEU A 81 -1.76 -11.18 -2.02
N ASN A 82 -2.32 -11.72 -3.10
CA ASN A 82 -3.71 -11.52 -3.47
C ASN A 82 -4.67 -12.27 -2.54
N GLU A 83 -4.29 -13.48 -2.16
CA GLU A 83 -5.01 -14.33 -1.22
C GLU A 83 -5.07 -13.70 0.18
N ALA A 84 -3.95 -13.14 0.66
CA ALA A 84 -3.93 -12.40 1.93
C ALA A 84 -4.86 -11.18 1.92
N ILE A 85 -4.91 -10.47 0.78
CA ILE A 85 -5.78 -9.31 0.58
C ILE A 85 -7.26 -9.72 0.53
N ASP A 86 -7.60 -10.83 -0.13
CA ASP A 86 -8.99 -11.30 -0.23
C ASP A 86 -9.49 -11.94 1.08
N ALA A 87 -8.59 -12.57 1.85
CA ALA A 87 -8.88 -12.98 3.22
C ALA A 87 -9.19 -11.75 4.11
N ALA A 88 -8.36 -10.70 4.04
CA ALA A 88 -8.61 -9.44 4.74
C ALA A 88 -9.94 -8.80 4.35
N ALA A 89 -10.27 -8.83 3.05
CA ALA A 89 -11.53 -8.31 2.53
C ALA A 89 -12.74 -9.04 3.12
N SER A 90 -12.64 -10.36 3.26
CA SER A 90 -13.68 -11.19 3.86
C SER A 90 -13.89 -10.86 5.34
N GLU A 91 -12.82 -10.72 6.10
CA GLU A 91 -12.86 -10.32 7.52
C GLU A 91 -13.42 -8.90 7.68
N CYS A 92 -13.00 -7.94 6.84
CA CYS A 92 -13.52 -6.57 6.87
C CYS A 92 -15.01 -6.52 6.52
N ALA A 93 -15.44 -7.30 5.51
CA ALA A 93 -16.86 -7.40 5.16
C ALA A 93 -17.69 -7.98 6.33
N ALA A 94 -17.18 -9.00 7.02
CA ALA A 94 -17.83 -9.58 8.20
C ALA A 94 -17.90 -8.59 9.37
N ALA A 95 -16.92 -7.69 9.51
CA ALA A 95 -16.90 -6.59 10.48
C ALA A 95 -17.76 -5.37 10.06
N GLY A 96 -18.48 -5.45 8.94
CA GLY A 96 -19.41 -4.42 8.48
C GLY A 96 -18.74 -3.22 7.84
N TYR A 97 -17.53 -3.36 7.29
CA TYR A 97 -16.94 -2.33 6.43
C TYR A 97 -17.59 -2.36 5.05
N ASP A 98 -17.94 -1.18 4.54
CA ASP A 98 -18.52 -1.01 3.21
C ASP A 98 -17.46 -1.16 2.12
N ALA A 99 -16.21 -0.80 2.41
CA ALA A 99 -15.11 -0.86 1.45
C ALA A 99 -13.79 -1.24 2.10
N LEU A 100 -12.92 -1.84 1.30
CA LEU A 100 -11.52 -2.07 1.64
C LEU A 100 -10.63 -1.33 0.64
N LEU A 101 -9.80 -0.43 1.15
CA LEU A 101 -8.69 0.18 0.43
C LEU A 101 -7.43 -0.63 0.70
N VAL A 102 -6.68 -0.96 -0.34
CA VAL A 102 -5.40 -1.65 -0.25
C VAL A 102 -4.32 -0.70 -0.73
N SER A 103 -3.29 -0.48 0.09
CA SER A 103 -2.09 0.28 -0.28
C SER A 103 -0.88 -0.64 -0.22
N LEU A 104 -0.06 -0.66 -1.27
CA LEU A 104 1.24 -1.31 -1.18
C LEU A 104 2.14 -0.54 -0.19
N GLY A 105 3.05 -1.27 0.46
CA GLY A 105 3.86 -0.77 1.57
C GLY A 105 5.09 0.05 1.16
N ASP A 106 5.25 0.37 -0.12
CA ASP A 106 6.46 0.93 -0.71
C ASP A 106 6.27 2.32 -1.33
N LEU A 107 5.24 3.04 -0.89
CA LEU A 107 4.89 4.39 -1.35
C LEU A 107 5.37 5.47 -0.35
N PRO A 108 6.66 5.84 -0.34
CA PRO A 108 7.26 6.75 0.67
C PRO A 108 6.65 8.15 0.71
N LEU A 109 5.93 8.56 -0.34
CA LEU A 109 5.40 9.91 -0.50
C LEU A 109 3.87 9.96 -0.50
N LEU A 110 3.22 8.85 -0.15
CA LEU A 110 1.77 8.81 0.05
C LEU A 110 1.36 9.79 1.15
N ARG A 111 0.23 10.48 0.98
CA ARG A 111 -0.35 11.37 1.98
C ARG A 111 -1.82 11.05 2.20
N GLY A 112 -2.36 11.41 3.38
CA GLY A 112 -3.77 11.18 3.71
C GLY A 112 -4.75 11.76 2.68
N ARG A 113 -4.49 12.95 2.15
CA ARG A 113 -5.31 13.56 1.08
C ARG A 113 -5.37 12.71 -0.21
N ASP A 114 -4.30 11.98 -0.52
CA ASP A 114 -4.25 11.14 -1.72
C ASP A 114 -5.13 9.89 -1.50
N VAL A 115 -5.12 9.35 -0.28
CA VAL A 115 -6.01 8.28 0.17
C VAL A 115 -7.47 8.75 0.14
N ASP A 116 -7.75 9.95 0.66
CA ASP A 116 -9.10 10.53 0.66
C ASP A 116 -9.66 10.77 -0.74
N GLU A 117 -8.81 11.12 -1.72
CA GLU A 117 -9.21 11.23 -3.14
C GLU A 117 -9.66 9.86 -3.70
N VAL A 118 -8.93 8.78 -3.39
CA VAL A 118 -9.34 7.41 -3.75
C VAL A 118 -10.67 7.04 -3.11
N VAL A 119 -10.82 7.34 -1.81
CA VAL A 119 -12.06 7.06 -1.08
C VAL A 119 -13.25 7.83 -1.64
N ALA A 120 -13.07 9.12 -1.95
CA ALA A 120 -14.10 9.95 -2.57
C ALA A 120 -14.49 9.45 -3.98
N ALA A 121 -13.53 8.97 -4.78
CA ALA A 121 -13.85 8.31 -6.04
C ALA A 121 -14.64 7.01 -5.83
N GLY A 122 -14.38 6.30 -4.73
CA GLY A 122 -15.09 5.09 -4.33
C GLY A 122 -16.57 5.30 -4.03
N GLU A 123 -16.99 6.52 -3.71
CA GLU A 123 -18.41 6.87 -3.58
C GLU A 123 -19.13 6.85 -4.94
N ARG A 124 -18.40 7.12 -6.04
CA ARG A 124 -18.93 7.18 -7.42
C ARG A 124 -18.85 5.85 -8.17
N ALA A 125 -17.87 5.01 -7.84
CA ALA A 125 -17.70 3.70 -8.47
C ALA A 125 -17.31 2.63 -7.44
N PRO A 126 -17.78 1.37 -7.59
CA PRO A 126 -17.44 0.29 -6.67
C PRO A 126 -15.97 -0.13 -6.70
N VAL A 127 -15.25 0.17 -7.79
CA VAL A 127 -13.82 -0.10 -7.92
C VAL A 127 -13.08 1.19 -8.24
N VAL A 128 -12.00 1.47 -7.52
CA VAL A 128 -11.08 2.57 -7.84
C VAL A 128 -9.67 2.04 -7.88
N ILE A 129 -8.96 2.36 -8.95
CA ILE A 129 -7.61 1.88 -9.23
C ILE A 129 -6.71 3.12 -9.34
N ALA A 130 -5.75 3.25 -8.45
CA ALA A 130 -4.66 4.20 -8.57
C ALA A 130 -3.47 3.48 -9.22
N PRO A 131 -3.09 3.81 -10.47
CA PRO A 131 -1.98 3.13 -11.13
C PRO A 131 -0.65 3.45 -10.43
N ALA A 132 0.25 2.48 -10.36
CA ALA A 132 1.65 2.73 -10.03
C ALA A 132 2.39 3.36 -11.23
N ALA A 133 3.66 3.71 -11.05
CA ALA A 133 4.48 4.26 -12.14
C ALA A 133 4.83 3.21 -13.21
N ASP A 134 4.93 1.93 -12.81
CA ASP A 134 5.30 0.78 -13.65
C ASP A 134 4.11 0.12 -14.39
N GLY A 135 2.91 0.68 -14.27
CA GLY A 135 1.67 0.10 -14.82
C GLY A 135 0.96 -0.90 -13.88
N GLY A 136 1.51 -1.17 -12.70
CA GLY A 136 0.84 -1.87 -11.62
C GLY A 136 -0.22 -1.01 -10.92
N THR A 137 -0.61 -1.41 -9.71
CA THR A 137 -1.62 -0.73 -8.89
C THR A 137 -0.98 -0.32 -7.57
N ALA A 138 -0.95 0.98 -7.30
CA ALA A 138 -0.43 1.54 -6.05
C ALA A 138 -1.49 1.46 -4.94
N LEU A 139 -2.72 1.89 -5.25
CA LEU A 139 -3.88 1.84 -4.37
C LEU A 139 -5.05 1.18 -5.10
N LEU A 140 -5.78 0.30 -4.39
CA LEU A 140 -6.99 -0.32 -4.89
C LEU A 140 -8.10 -0.17 -3.85
N LEU A 141 -9.21 0.48 -4.21
CA LEU A 141 -10.41 0.48 -3.38
C LEU A 141 -11.47 -0.42 -3.99
N ARG A 142 -12.10 -1.24 -3.13
CA ARG A 142 -13.17 -2.17 -3.48
C ARG A 142 -14.37 -1.97 -2.56
N ARG A 143 -15.55 -1.71 -3.14
CA ARG A 143 -16.84 -1.55 -2.47
C ARG A 143 -17.92 -2.38 -3.19
N PRO A 144 -18.50 -3.42 -2.57
CA PRO A 144 -18.08 -4.05 -1.30
C PRO A 144 -16.63 -4.57 -1.34
N PRO A 145 -16.01 -4.93 -0.19
CA PRO A 145 -14.60 -5.34 -0.13
C PRO A 145 -14.18 -6.46 -1.11
N LEU A 146 -15.12 -7.34 -1.46
CA LEU A 146 -14.93 -8.50 -2.35
C LEU A 146 -15.52 -8.31 -3.76
N VAL A 147 -15.86 -7.08 -4.16
CA VAL A 147 -16.53 -6.80 -5.44
C VAL A 147 -15.75 -7.32 -6.65
N ILE A 148 -14.42 -7.34 -6.57
CA ILE A 148 -13.50 -7.99 -7.51
C ILE A 148 -12.38 -8.71 -6.73
N PRO A 149 -11.78 -9.78 -7.26
CA PRO A 149 -10.60 -10.39 -6.66
C PRO A 149 -9.40 -9.45 -6.71
N ALA A 150 -8.48 -9.56 -5.74
CA ALA A 150 -7.19 -8.90 -5.83
C ALA A 150 -6.33 -9.53 -6.93
N ARG A 151 -5.67 -8.68 -7.73
CA ARG A 151 -4.82 -9.06 -8.88
C ARG A 151 -3.53 -8.23 -8.92
N PHE A 152 -2.97 -7.88 -7.76
CA PHE A 152 -1.68 -7.21 -7.66
C PHE A 152 -0.56 -8.06 -8.27
N GLY A 153 0.39 -7.37 -8.90
CA GLY A 153 1.47 -7.94 -9.70
C GLY A 153 1.77 -7.06 -10.93
N PRO A 154 2.60 -7.56 -11.86
CA PRO A 154 2.83 -6.90 -13.14
C PRO A 154 1.50 -6.64 -13.87
N GLU A 155 1.35 -5.44 -14.45
CA GLU A 155 0.16 -5.02 -15.20
C GLU A 155 -1.15 -5.10 -14.40
N SER A 156 -1.08 -5.04 -13.06
CA SER A 156 -2.26 -5.21 -12.20
C SER A 156 -3.33 -4.15 -12.41
N CYS A 157 -2.99 -2.96 -12.92
CA CYS A 157 -3.99 -1.94 -13.26
C CYS A 157 -5.00 -2.50 -14.28
N ALA A 158 -4.48 -3.02 -15.40
CA ALA A 158 -5.29 -3.63 -16.46
C ALA A 158 -6.01 -4.89 -15.96
N ALA A 159 -5.38 -5.69 -15.09
CA ALA A 159 -6.00 -6.88 -14.52
C ALA A 159 -7.21 -6.55 -13.63
N HIS A 160 -7.12 -5.50 -12.79
CA HIS A 160 -8.24 -5.05 -11.97
C HIS A 160 -9.37 -4.43 -12.81
N GLU A 161 -9.04 -3.65 -13.85
CA GLU A 161 -10.04 -3.12 -14.79
C GLU A 161 -10.77 -4.24 -15.53
N ALA A 162 -10.04 -5.27 -15.97
CA ALA A 162 -10.62 -6.45 -16.60
C ALA A 162 -11.56 -7.19 -15.64
N ALA A 163 -11.14 -7.42 -14.39
CA ALA A 163 -11.97 -8.07 -13.37
C ALA A 163 -13.26 -7.29 -13.08
N ALA A 164 -13.21 -5.96 -13.07
CA ALA A 164 -14.39 -5.11 -12.91
C ALA A 164 -15.35 -5.25 -14.10
N ARG A 165 -14.82 -5.21 -15.33
CA ARG A 165 -15.58 -5.40 -16.56
C ARG A 165 -16.23 -6.79 -16.65
N GLU A 166 -15.51 -7.85 -16.30
CA GLU A 166 -16.02 -9.22 -16.26
C GLU A 166 -17.20 -9.38 -15.29
N ARG A 167 -17.19 -8.64 -14.17
CA ARG A 167 -18.28 -8.62 -13.20
C ARG A 167 -19.36 -7.58 -13.48
N GLY A 168 -19.25 -6.82 -14.57
CA GLY A 168 -20.20 -5.78 -14.94
C GLY A 168 -20.28 -4.62 -13.92
N VAL A 169 -19.21 -4.36 -13.17
CA VAL A 169 -19.15 -3.29 -12.17
C VAL A 169 -18.34 -2.10 -12.67
N GLY A 170 -18.76 -0.89 -12.30
CA GLY A 170 -18.05 0.33 -12.68
C GLY A 170 -16.67 0.44 -12.02
N ALA A 171 -15.67 0.86 -12.78
CA ALA A 171 -14.33 1.15 -12.27
C ALA A 171 -13.89 2.57 -12.66
N ILE A 172 -13.16 3.23 -11.76
CA ILE A 172 -12.48 4.49 -12.03
C ILE A 172 -10.98 4.26 -11.93
N VAL A 173 -10.23 4.62 -12.96
CA VAL A 173 -8.77 4.69 -12.93
C VAL A 173 -8.37 6.12 -12.61
N LEU A 174 -7.79 6.34 -11.43
CA LEU A 174 -7.35 7.66 -10.97
C LEU A 174 -5.95 7.98 -11.48
N GLY A 175 -5.88 8.44 -12.73
CA GLY A 175 -4.65 9.00 -13.29
C GLY A 175 -4.26 10.37 -12.73
N SER A 176 -5.19 11.06 -12.05
CA SER A 176 -5.01 12.41 -11.47
C SER A 176 -4.23 12.45 -10.17
N LEU A 177 -4.05 11.30 -9.50
CA LEU A 177 -3.31 11.24 -8.24
C LEU A 177 -1.91 11.82 -8.43
N ALA A 178 -1.46 12.58 -7.43
CA ALA A 178 -0.15 13.19 -7.44
C ALA A 178 0.92 12.14 -7.77
N GLN A 179 1.86 12.49 -8.66
CA GLN A 179 2.93 11.58 -9.07
C GLN A 179 3.70 11.02 -7.86
N SER A 180 3.81 11.79 -6.77
CA SER A 180 4.38 11.36 -5.50
C SER A 180 3.65 10.16 -4.89
N ALA A 181 2.31 10.12 -4.91
CA ALA A 181 1.51 9.02 -4.38
C ALA A 181 1.61 7.73 -5.21
N ARG A 182 2.27 7.81 -6.38
CA ARG A 182 2.49 6.71 -7.32
C ARG A 182 3.96 6.30 -7.40
N THR A 183 4.83 6.97 -6.65
CA THR A 183 6.28 6.72 -6.64
C THR A 183 6.58 5.63 -5.63
N ASP A 184 7.08 4.49 -6.10
CA ASP A 184 7.57 3.39 -5.30
C ASP A 184 9.09 3.51 -5.05
N LEU A 185 9.56 3.01 -3.90
CA LEU A 185 10.99 2.90 -3.63
C LEU A 185 11.46 1.47 -3.89
N ASP A 186 12.06 1.22 -5.05
CA ASP A 186 12.33 -0.14 -5.53
C ASP A 186 13.82 -0.41 -5.79
N THR A 187 14.55 0.63 -6.22
CA THR A 187 15.94 0.59 -6.66
C THR A 187 16.81 1.60 -5.91
N PRO A 188 18.15 1.43 -5.91
CA PRO A 188 19.06 2.44 -5.39
C PRO A 188 18.88 3.81 -6.07
N GLU A 189 18.56 3.82 -7.36
CA GLU A 189 18.29 5.04 -8.12
C GLU A 189 17.03 5.76 -7.60
N ASP A 190 15.99 5.02 -7.18
CA ASP A 190 14.83 5.59 -6.49
C ASP A 190 15.24 6.21 -5.14
N ALA A 191 16.10 5.52 -4.39
CA ALA A 191 16.61 6.01 -3.11
C ALA A 191 17.39 7.32 -3.28
N GLU A 192 18.26 7.41 -4.28
CA GLU A 192 19.02 8.63 -4.59
C GLU A 192 18.10 9.78 -5.03
N ARG A 193 17.11 9.51 -5.89
CA ARG A 193 16.09 10.49 -6.28
C ARG A 193 15.31 11.01 -5.06
N LEU A 194 14.93 10.11 -4.16
CA LEU A 194 14.17 10.45 -2.96
C LEU A 194 15.01 11.20 -1.91
N ALA A 195 16.31 10.91 -1.84
CA ALA A 195 17.22 11.61 -0.93
C ALA A 195 17.57 13.02 -1.42
N THR A 196 17.61 13.23 -2.73
CA THR A 196 17.91 14.53 -3.36
C THR A 196 16.68 15.42 -3.50
N SER A 197 15.47 14.87 -3.35
CA SER A 197 14.24 15.65 -3.36
C SER A 197 14.02 16.41 -2.04
N ASN A 198 13.22 17.47 -2.08
CA ASN A 198 12.74 18.16 -0.86
C ASN A 198 11.57 17.41 -0.19
N SER A 199 11.51 16.09 -0.35
CA SER A 199 10.45 15.28 0.23
C SER A 199 10.59 15.18 1.75
N ALA A 200 9.47 15.39 2.43
CA ALA A 200 9.30 15.04 3.83
C ALA A 200 9.00 13.53 3.97
N GLY A 201 9.04 13.02 5.21
CA GLY A 201 8.82 11.60 5.51
C GLY A 201 10.03 10.95 6.15
N ARG A 202 9.79 9.88 6.90
CA ARG A 202 10.81 9.12 7.63
C ARG A 202 11.78 8.49 6.64
N THR A 203 11.28 7.98 5.51
CA THR A 203 12.08 7.33 4.47
C THR A 203 13.04 8.31 3.82
N ALA A 204 12.55 9.47 3.37
CA ALA A 204 13.38 10.49 2.73
C ALA A 204 14.46 11.04 3.69
N ALA A 205 14.13 11.23 4.97
CA ALA A 205 15.09 11.65 6.00
C ALA A 205 16.17 10.59 6.25
N LEU A 206 15.79 9.31 6.35
CA LEU A 206 16.70 8.19 6.54
C LEU A 206 17.64 8.01 5.33
N LEU A 207 17.12 8.09 4.10
CA LEU A 207 17.96 7.97 2.91
C LEU A 207 18.98 9.10 2.81
N ARG A 208 18.64 10.32 3.23
CA ARG A 208 19.58 11.44 3.36
C ARG A 208 20.65 11.21 4.41
N GLU A 209 20.39 10.41 5.45
CA GLU A 209 21.39 9.99 6.43
C GLU A 209 22.32 8.93 5.85
N LEU A 210 21.76 7.90 5.20
CA LEU A 210 22.50 6.73 4.70
C LEU A 210 23.35 7.00 3.44
N LEU A 211 23.02 8.04 2.66
CA LEU A 211 23.71 8.40 1.42
C LEU A 211 24.72 9.55 1.58
N ARG A 212 24.92 10.04 2.80
CA ARG A 212 26.03 10.96 3.14
C ARG A 212 27.35 10.21 3.21
#